data_AF-A0A7W4GLV0-F1
#
_entry.id   AF-A0A7W4GLV0-F1
#
_cell.length_a   1.000
_cell.length_b   1.000
_cell.length_c   1.000
_cell.angle_alpha   90.00
_cell.angle_beta   90.00
_cell.angle_gamma   90.00
#
_symmetry.space_group_name_H-M   'P 1'
#
loop_
_entity.id
_entity.type
_entity.pdbx_description
1 polymer ?
#
loop_
_entity_poly.entity_id
_entity_poly.type
_entity_poly.pdbx_seq_one_letter_code
_entity_poly.pdbx_strand_id
1 'polypeptide(L)'
;MTEDKNSEVQKEIQDELKELQENQESLSEAQNKGSLARTIALLSVVSIALGGFNDSVDAIEKVVVFGLSQMTDIPSHKKLEKVYIRSSDDILDQVFGAPVYIKRSTGGDVIKYYKDDNFILSSIARDNAIVAYIVFPDEGFEPETLEHAGGTEFFNQPFKAIESVNEIRASFARTGSYYIEENNGGEFGYLYSSISGVSDFISPMAEGTRNLLSEVVDSLTMDEDVVKSVQSLRLKTKPNFYGYSSLGVGALEEAILSNTEYRLINKS
;
A
#
# COMPACT_ATOMS: atom_id res chain seq x y z
N MET A 1 -14.25 -66.53 -18.75
CA MET A 1 -13.25 -65.44 -18.60
C MET A 1 -13.91 -64.12 -18.16
N THR A 2 -14.98 -64.19 -17.35
CA THR A 2 -15.82 -63.04 -16.99
C THR A 2 -16.22 -63.02 -15.50
N GLU A 3 -15.86 -64.05 -14.72
CA GLU A 3 -16.14 -64.12 -13.28
C GLU A 3 -15.04 -63.48 -12.41
N ASP A 4 -13.76 -63.49 -12.84
CA ASP A 4 -12.67 -62.90 -12.04
C ASP A 4 -12.68 -61.36 -11.97
N LYS A 5 -13.08 -60.68 -13.05
CA LYS A 5 -13.11 -59.20 -13.09
C LYS A 5 -14.17 -58.59 -12.17
N ASN A 6 -15.26 -59.30 -11.92
CA ASN A 6 -16.35 -58.77 -11.08
C ASN A 6 -16.03 -58.92 -9.58
N SER A 7 -15.22 -59.93 -9.23
CA SER A 7 -14.68 -60.14 -7.88
C SER A 7 -13.65 -59.06 -7.50
N GLU A 8 -12.80 -58.67 -8.45
CA GLU A 8 -11.75 -57.66 -8.25
C GLU A 8 -12.35 -56.26 -8.03
N VAL A 9 -13.34 -55.89 -8.86
CA VAL A 9 -14.05 -54.59 -8.75
C VAL A 9 -14.90 -54.51 -7.47
N GLN A 10 -15.54 -55.62 -7.05
CA GLN A 10 -16.28 -55.63 -5.78
C GLN A 10 -15.37 -55.50 -4.56
N LYS A 11 -14.13 -56.01 -4.66
CA LYS A 11 -13.14 -55.92 -3.59
C LYS A 11 -12.56 -54.51 -3.49
N GLU A 12 -12.27 -53.88 -4.62
CA GLU A 12 -11.81 -52.49 -4.70
C GLU A 12 -12.87 -51.51 -4.16
N ILE A 13 -14.15 -51.71 -4.50
CA ILE A 13 -15.25 -50.91 -3.94
C ILE A 13 -15.45 -51.16 -2.45
N GLN A 14 -15.27 -52.39 -1.96
CA GLN A 14 -15.35 -52.68 -0.53
C GLN A 14 -14.19 -52.09 0.26
N ASP A 15 -12.98 -52.08 -0.32
CA ASP A 15 -11.79 -51.48 0.29
C ASP A 15 -11.92 -49.95 0.33
N GLU A 16 -12.41 -49.30 -0.74
CA GLU A 16 -12.71 -47.85 -0.74
C GLU A 16 -13.82 -47.48 0.25
N LEU A 17 -14.89 -48.28 0.36
CA LEU A 17 -15.98 -48.01 1.31
C LEU A 17 -15.51 -48.16 2.77
N LYS A 18 -14.58 -49.08 3.02
CA LYS A 18 -14.00 -49.29 4.35
C LYS A 18 -13.04 -48.17 4.72
N GLU A 19 -12.24 -47.69 3.76
CA GLU A 19 -11.36 -46.53 3.93
C GLU A 19 -12.18 -45.24 4.16
N LEU A 20 -13.33 -45.08 3.50
CA LEU A 20 -14.26 -43.97 3.74
C LEU A 20 -14.95 -44.04 5.10
N GLN A 21 -15.27 -45.24 5.60
CA GLN A 21 -15.84 -45.44 6.95
C GLN A 21 -14.81 -45.18 8.06
N GLU A 22 -13.58 -45.67 7.91
CA GLU A 22 -12.47 -45.40 8.85
C GLU A 22 -12.08 -43.91 8.86
N ASN A 23 -12.19 -43.23 7.71
CA ASN A 23 -12.04 -41.78 7.61
C ASN A 23 -13.20 -41.01 8.27
N GLN A 24 -14.44 -41.51 8.21
CA GLN A 24 -15.57 -40.88 8.91
C GLN A 24 -15.52 -41.09 10.43
N GLU A 25 -15.11 -42.26 10.91
CA GLU A 25 -14.95 -42.53 12.35
C GLU A 25 -13.80 -41.70 12.95
N SER A 26 -12.67 -41.57 12.23
CA SER A 26 -11.56 -40.71 12.66
C SER A 26 -11.90 -39.21 12.64
N LEU A 27 -12.75 -38.75 11.71
CA LEU A 27 -13.29 -37.38 11.71
C LEU A 27 -14.29 -37.13 12.87
N SER A 28 -15.02 -38.17 13.27
CA SER A 28 -15.98 -38.13 14.39
C SER A 28 -15.26 -38.11 15.75
N GLU A 29 -14.16 -38.85 15.89
CA GLU A 29 -13.28 -38.77 17.06
C GLU A 29 -12.53 -37.43 17.14
N ALA A 30 -12.17 -36.85 15.99
CA ALA A 30 -11.54 -35.54 15.87
C ALA A 30 -12.47 -34.35 16.23
N GLN A 31 -13.79 -34.53 16.19
CA GLN A 31 -14.76 -33.51 16.59
C GLN A 31 -14.74 -33.22 18.10
N ASN A 32 -14.21 -34.12 18.93
CA ASN A 32 -14.17 -33.98 20.39
C ASN A 32 -12.86 -33.38 20.94
N LYS A 33 -11.87 -33.06 20.10
CA LYS A 33 -10.63 -32.36 20.51
C LYS A 33 -10.46 -31.10 19.68
N GLY A 34 -10.57 -29.95 20.36
CA GLY A 34 -10.83 -28.65 19.75
C GLY A 34 -9.84 -28.14 18.70
N SER A 35 -10.30 -27.10 17.98
CA SER A 35 -9.62 -26.16 17.05
C SER A 35 -8.58 -26.74 16.06
N LEU A 36 -7.51 -27.37 16.55
CA LEU A 36 -6.39 -27.91 15.77
C LEU A 36 -6.80 -29.05 14.82
N ALA A 37 -7.70 -29.92 15.24
CA ALA A 37 -8.15 -31.04 14.42
C ALA A 37 -9.00 -30.57 13.21
N ARG A 38 -9.75 -29.47 13.36
CA ARG A 38 -10.47 -28.83 12.25
C ARG A 38 -9.52 -28.21 11.23
N THR A 39 -8.44 -27.57 11.68
CA THR A 39 -7.44 -26.97 10.79
C THR A 39 -6.71 -28.03 9.97
N ILE A 40 -6.35 -29.15 10.60
CA ILE A 40 -5.67 -30.28 9.93
C ILE A 40 -6.61 -30.96 8.92
N ALA A 41 -7.88 -31.14 9.26
CA ALA A 41 -8.89 -31.70 8.36
C ALA A 41 -9.22 -30.78 7.16
N LEU A 42 -9.22 -29.45 7.36
CA LEU A 42 -9.37 -28.50 6.27
C LEU A 42 -8.16 -28.51 5.32
N LEU A 43 -6.94 -28.60 5.87
CA LEU A 43 -5.70 -28.70 5.08
C LEU A 43 -5.62 -30.00 4.26
N SER A 44 -6.11 -31.13 4.80
CA SER A 44 -6.10 -32.41 4.08
C SER A 44 -7.12 -32.44 2.94
N VAL A 45 -8.33 -31.89 3.14
CA VAL A 45 -9.36 -31.80 2.08
C VAL A 45 -8.89 -30.92 0.92
N VAL A 46 -8.23 -29.81 1.21
CA VAL A 46 -7.64 -28.93 0.19
C VAL A 46 -6.51 -29.63 -0.57
N SER A 47 -5.72 -30.46 0.10
CA SER A 47 -4.60 -31.19 -0.52
C SER A 47 -5.06 -32.31 -1.48
N ILE A 48 -6.18 -32.97 -1.18
CA ILE A 48 -6.76 -34.02 -2.02
C ILE A 48 -7.46 -33.42 -3.26
N ALA A 49 -8.00 -32.20 -3.14
CA ALA A 49 -8.70 -31.53 -4.22
C ALA A 49 -7.79 -30.92 -5.33
N LEU A 50 -6.49 -30.75 -5.07
CA LEU A 50 -5.60 -29.91 -5.91
C LEU A 50 -4.50 -30.69 -6.65
N GLY A 51 -4.78 -31.90 -7.16
CA GLY A 51 -3.81 -32.75 -7.86
C GLY A 51 -2.83 -32.00 -8.79
N GLY A 52 -1.53 -32.04 -8.47
CA GLY A 52 -0.44 -31.49 -9.30
C GLY A 52 0.60 -30.68 -8.50
N PHE A 53 1.67 -31.34 -8.06
CA PHE A 53 2.61 -30.85 -7.03
C PHE A 53 3.59 -29.74 -7.47
N ASN A 54 3.60 -29.31 -8.75
CA ASN A 54 4.65 -28.41 -9.26
C ASN A 54 4.19 -26.95 -9.43
N ASP A 55 2.94 -26.69 -9.82
CA ASP A 55 2.38 -25.32 -9.90
C ASP A 55 1.66 -24.91 -8.60
N SER A 56 1.36 -25.88 -7.73
CA SER A 56 0.63 -25.66 -6.47
C SER A 56 1.51 -25.07 -5.37
N VAL A 57 2.82 -25.35 -5.37
CA VAL A 57 3.74 -24.85 -4.33
C VAL A 57 3.96 -23.35 -4.46
N ASP A 58 4.17 -22.84 -5.67
CA ASP A 58 4.31 -21.40 -5.95
C ASP A 58 3.01 -20.63 -5.66
N ALA A 59 1.85 -21.25 -5.93
CA ALA A 59 0.55 -20.67 -5.61
C ALA A 59 0.30 -20.64 -4.09
N ILE A 60 0.68 -21.71 -3.36
CA ILE A 60 0.58 -21.76 -1.90
C ILE A 60 1.54 -20.77 -1.24
N GLU A 61 2.78 -20.65 -1.71
CA GLU A 61 3.74 -19.69 -1.18
C GLU A 61 3.23 -18.25 -1.36
N LYS A 62 2.68 -17.92 -2.52
CA LYS A 62 2.05 -16.60 -2.75
C LYS A 62 0.83 -16.36 -1.87
N VAL A 63 -0.03 -17.36 -1.67
CA VAL A 63 -1.21 -17.23 -0.79
C VAL A 63 -0.82 -17.10 0.67
N VAL A 64 0.22 -17.81 1.12
CA VAL A 64 0.73 -17.72 2.50
C VAL A 64 1.44 -16.38 2.72
N VAL A 65 2.28 -15.94 1.78
CA VAL A 65 2.95 -14.63 1.84
C VAL A 65 1.92 -13.50 1.83
N PHE A 66 0.93 -13.55 0.94
CA PHE A 66 -0.16 -12.56 0.89
C PHE A 66 -1.03 -12.60 2.15
N GLY A 67 -1.36 -13.79 2.67
CA GLY A 67 -2.15 -13.93 3.89
C GLY A 67 -1.43 -13.43 5.14
N LEU A 68 -0.12 -13.71 5.25
CA LEU A 68 0.72 -13.22 6.34
C LEU A 68 0.97 -11.72 6.22
N SER A 69 1.26 -11.19 5.02
CA SER A 69 1.48 -9.75 4.82
C SER A 69 0.25 -8.95 5.18
N GLN A 70 -0.93 -9.38 4.70
CA GLN A 70 -2.19 -8.75 5.09
C GLN A 70 -2.39 -8.78 6.61
N MET A 71 -2.08 -9.89 7.28
CA MET A 71 -2.15 -9.95 8.74
C MET A 71 -1.15 -9.03 9.46
N THR A 72 0.08 -8.93 8.96
CA THR A 72 1.12 -8.05 9.54
C THR A 72 0.82 -6.57 9.30
N ASP A 73 0.07 -6.26 8.25
CA ASP A 73 -0.22 -4.89 7.80
C ASP A 73 -1.52 -4.32 8.40
N ILE A 74 -2.43 -5.17 8.89
CA ILE A 74 -3.68 -4.76 9.56
C ILE A 74 -3.47 -3.65 10.61
N PRO A 75 -2.46 -3.71 11.50
CA PRO A 75 -2.20 -2.65 12.47
C PRO A 75 -1.89 -1.30 11.80
N SER A 76 -1.09 -1.30 10.74
CA SER A 76 -0.69 -0.12 9.97
C SER A 76 -1.88 0.49 9.25
N HIS A 77 -2.71 -0.34 8.60
CA HIS A 77 -3.98 0.12 8.00
C HIS A 77 -4.90 0.80 9.01
N LYS A 78 -5.11 0.16 10.17
CA LYS A 78 -5.96 0.71 11.25
C LYS A 78 -5.43 2.02 11.85
N LYS A 79 -4.13 2.29 11.74
CA LYS A 79 -3.57 3.58 12.15
C LYS A 79 -3.87 4.66 11.11
N LEU A 80 -3.76 4.35 9.82
CA LEU A 80 -4.07 5.28 8.73
C LEU A 80 -5.55 5.69 8.71
N GLU A 81 -6.48 4.77 8.98
CA GLU A 81 -7.92 5.06 9.10
C GLU A 81 -8.27 6.14 10.16
N LYS A 82 -7.35 6.38 11.12
CA LYS A 82 -7.54 7.38 12.18
C LYS A 82 -6.99 8.77 11.82
N VAL A 83 -6.40 8.92 10.64
CA VAL A 83 -5.81 10.18 10.17
C VAL A 83 -6.81 10.86 9.25
N TYR A 84 -7.32 12.03 9.64
CA TYR A 84 -8.24 12.81 8.82
C TYR A 84 -7.96 14.31 8.96
N ILE A 85 -8.12 15.02 7.86
CA ILE A 85 -7.96 16.48 7.79
C ILE A 85 -8.97 17.16 8.73
N ARG A 86 -8.54 18.23 9.41
CA ARG A 86 -9.24 18.99 10.45
C ARG A 86 -9.42 18.26 11.80
N SER A 87 -8.88 17.06 11.97
CA SER A 87 -8.77 16.46 13.30
C SER A 87 -7.74 17.18 14.16
N SER A 88 -7.81 16.98 15.48
CA SER A 88 -6.77 17.44 16.40
C SER A 88 -5.44 16.78 16.06
N ASP A 89 -4.33 17.53 16.01
CA ASP A 89 -3.00 16.96 15.76
C ASP A 89 -2.54 16.02 16.88
N ASP A 90 -3.08 16.17 18.10
CA ASP A 90 -2.83 15.27 19.23
C ASP A 90 -3.29 13.82 18.97
N ILE A 91 -4.22 13.59 18.02
CA ILE A 91 -4.65 12.23 17.69
C ILE A 91 -3.49 11.42 17.10
N LEU A 92 -2.58 12.07 16.38
CA LEU A 92 -1.43 11.39 15.78
C LEU A 92 -0.47 10.90 16.86
N ASP A 93 -0.25 11.69 17.92
CA ASP A 93 0.59 11.30 19.04
C ASP A 93 0.01 10.09 19.80
N GLN A 94 -1.32 9.97 19.84
CA GLN A 94 -2.01 8.82 20.45
C GLN A 94 -1.96 7.57 19.57
N VAL A 95 -2.01 7.73 18.25
CA VAL A 95 -2.05 6.63 17.27
C VAL A 95 -0.67 6.08 16.96
N PHE A 96 0.32 6.97 16.83
CA PHE A 96 1.67 6.66 16.38
C PHE A 96 2.73 6.78 17.48
N GLY A 97 2.40 7.37 18.62
CA GLY A 97 3.38 7.78 19.62
C GLY A 97 4.03 9.12 19.25
N ALA A 98 5.11 9.46 19.95
CA ALA A 98 5.80 10.74 19.72
C ALA A 98 6.37 10.81 18.29
N PRO A 99 6.31 11.98 17.62
CA PRO A 99 6.91 12.15 16.30
C PRO A 99 8.43 11.95 16.37
N VAL A 100 8.97 11.27 15.36
CA VAL A 100 10.41 10.98 15.24
C VAL A 100 11.21 12.19 14.76
N TYR A 101 10.55 13.14 14.11
CA TYR A 101 11.15 14.38 13.63
C TYR A 101 10.10 15.49 13.59
N ILE A 102 10.50 16.72 13.93
CA ILE A 102 9.63 17.90 13.90
C ILE A 102 10.40 19.06 13.28
N LYS A 103 9.77 19.77 12.34
CA LYS A 103 10.25 21.06 11.85
C LYS A 103 9.10 22.06 11.71
N ARG A 104 9.43 23.30 11.40
CA ARG A 104 8.44 24.35 11.13
C ARG A 104 8.54 24.78 9.69
N SER A 105 7.40 25.00 9.06
CA SER A 105 7.36 25.54 7.71
C SER A 105 7.77 27.02 7.71
N THR A 106 8.09 27.56 6.53
CA THR A 106 8.31 29.00 6.35
C THR A 106 7.12 29.84 6.83
N GLY A 107 5.90 29.31 6.68
CA GLY A 107 4.65 29.93 7.14
C GLY A 107 4.35 29.79 8.64
N GLY A 108 5.20 29.07 9.39
CA GLY A 108 5.05 28.86 10.83
C GLY A 108 4.26 27.61 11.23
N ASP A 109 3.71 26.88 10.26
CA ASP A 109 3.01 25.61 10.51
C ASP A 109 3.97 24.56 11.07
N VAL A 110 3.45 23.64 11.89
CA VAL A 110 4.27 22.58 12.48
C VAL A 110 4.20 21.35 11.59
N ILE A 111 5.35 20.87 11.14
CA ILE A 111 5.48 19.63 10.37
C ILE A 111 6.00 18.55 11.30
N LYS A 112 5.19 17.51 11.54
CA LYS A 112 5.55 16.36 12.37
C LYS A 112 5.64 15.11 11.51
N TYR A 113 6.70 14.32 11.74
CA TYR A 113 6.93 13.04 11.09
C TYR A 113 6.75 11.92 12.09
N TYR A 114 5.92 10.94 11.73
CA TYR A 114 5.66 9.75 12.52
C TYR A 114 6.15 8.54 11.76
N LYS A 115 6.77 7.60 12.47
CA LYS A 115 7.27 6.36 11.88
C LYS A 115 6.38 5.21 12.34
N ASP A 116 5.85 4.48 11.37
CA ASP A 116 5.24 3.17 11.54
C ASP A 116 6.22 2.08 11.06
N ASP A 117 5.89 0.81 11.27
CA ASP A 117 6.70 -0.30 10.78
C ASP A 117 6.63 -0.45 9.25
N ASN A 118 5.58 0.11 8.62
CA ASN A 118 5.29 -0.05 7.19
C ASN A 118 5.23 1.27 6.39
N PHE A 119 5.38 2.42 7.06
CA PHE A 119 5.35 3.73 6.39
C PHE A 119 5.88 4.87 7.26
N ILE A 120 6.13 6.01 6.63
CA ILE A 120 6.33 7.30 7.30
C ILE A 120 5.15 8.22 7.00
N LEU A 121 4.55 8.80 8.05
CA LEU A 121 3.52 9.82 7.93
C LEU A 121 4.15 11.19 8.17
N SER A 122 4.06 12.08 7.19
CA SER A 122 4.33 13.51 7.36
C SER A 122 3.01 14.25 7.52
N SER A 123 2.88 15.04 8.58
CA SER A 123 1.66 15.80 8.87
C SER A 123 2.00 17.28 9.05
N ILE A 124 1.11 18.14 8.57
CA ILE A 124 1.18 19.59 8.76
C ILE A 124 0.03 19.98 9.66
N ALA A 125 0.35 20.65 10.77
CA ALA A 125 -0.63 21.14 11.74
C ALA A 125 -0.62 22.67 11.82
N ARG A 126 -1.82 23.25 11.88
CA ARG A 126 -2.07 24.68 12.12
C ARG A 126 -3.17 24.80 13.16
N ASP A 127 -2.95 25.66 14.16
CA ASP A 127 -3.92 25.90 15.25
C ASP A 127 -4.41 24.59 15.90
N ASN A 128 -3.49 23.65 16.14
CA ASN A 128 -3.74 22.32 16.71
C ASN A 128 -4.65 21.39 15.87
N ALA A 129 -4.81 21.68 14.58
CA ALA A 129 -5.54 20.83 13.66
C ALA A 129 -4.67 20.37 12.49
N ILE A 130 -4.86 19.12 12.06
CA ILE A 130 -4.21 18.57 10.86
C ILE A 130 -4.77 19.30 9.64
N VAL A 131 -3.93 20.02 8.91
CA VAL A 131 -4.33 20.73 7.68
C VAL A 131 -3.87 20.03 6.41
N ALA A 132 -2.85 19.17 6.50
CA ALA A 132 -2.39 18.30 5.42
C ALA A 132 -1.64 17.09 5.99
N TYR A 133 -1.60 16.00 5.23
CA TYR A 133 -0.67 14.90 5.51
C TYR A 133 -0.27 14.17 4.22
N ILE A 134 0.90 13.52 4.27
CA ILE A 134 1.45 12.65 3.23
C ILE A 134 1.88 11.35 3.89
N VAL A 135 1.50 10.22 3.28
CA VAL A 135 1.92 8.88 3.65
C VAL A 135 2.96 8.42 2.64
N PHE A 136 4.14 8.06 3.13
CA PHE A 136 5.24 7.46 2.38
C PHE A 136 5.32 5.97 2.73
N PRO A 137 4.70 5.07 1.95
CA PRO A 137 4.71 3.63 2.20
C PRO A 137 6.11 3.06 2.04
N ASP A 138 6.47 2.10 2.88
CA ASP A 138 7.67 1.27 2.67
C ASP A 138 7.43 0.25 1.55
N GLU A 139 8.51 -0.30 1.00
CA GLU A 139 8.43 -1.30 -0.07
C GLU A 139 7.64 -2.54 0.38
N GLY A 140 6.59 -2.88 -0.36
CA GLY A 140 5.73 -4.04 -0.09
C GLY A 140 4.46 -3.73 0.71
N PHE A 141 4.32 -2.53 1.27
CA PHE A 141 3.08 -2.09 1.91
C PHE A 141 2.18 -1.35 0.91
N GLU A 142 0.93 -1.82 0.76
CA GLU A 142 -0.06 -1.24 -0.15
C GLU A 142 -1.22 -0.60 0.64
N PRO A 143 -1.16 0.69 1.00
CA PRO A 143 -2.23 1.31 1.78
C PRO A 143 -3.54 1.44 1.00
N GLU A 144 -4.65 1.37 1.72
CA GLU A 144 -5.97 1.55 1.14
C GLU A 144 -6.17 3.00 0.70
N THR A 145 -6.51 3.16 -0.58
CA THR A 145 -6.61 4.46 -1.27
C THR A 145 -7.98 4.67 -1.91
N LEU A 146 -9.00 3.95 -1.45
CA LEU A 146 -10.38 4.03 -1.98
C LEU A 146 -10.91 5.47 -2.01
N GLU A 147 -10.68 6.23 -0.95
CA GLU A 147 -11.16 7.61 -0.79
C GLU A 147 -10.39 8.62 -1.65
N HIS A 148 -9.23 8.22 -2.19
CA HIS A 148 -8.33 9.07 -2.96
C HIS A 148 -8.84 9.25 -4.40
N ALA A 149 -8.50 10.36 -5.06
CA ALA A 149 -8.90 10.63 -6.45
C ALA A 149 -8.43 9.56 -7.46
N GLY A 150 -7.40 8.78 -7.13
CA GLY A 150 -6.92 7.64 -7.93
C GLY A 150 -7.59 6.31 -7.63
N GLY A 151 -8.47 6.25 -6.60
CA GLY A 151 -9.15 5.03 -6.16
C GLY A 151 -8.21 3.91 -5.71
N THR A 152 -8.72 2.67 -5.67
CA THR A 152 -8.00 1.49 -5.18
C THR A 152 -6.78 1.10 -6.01
N GLU A 153 -6.73 1.52 -7.28
CA GLU A 153 -5.64 1.19 -8.20
C GLU A 153 -4.54 2.28 -8.23
N PHE A 154 -4.57 3.21 -7.27
CA PHE A 154 -3.72 4.41 -7.24
C PHE A 154 -2.24 4.10 -7.50
N PHE A 155 -1.63 3.19 -6.73
CA PHE A 155 -0.21 2.83 -6.89
C PHE A 155 0.08 1.97 -8.12
N ASN A 156 -0.95 1.32 -8.67
CA ASN A 156 -0.79 0.37 -9.77
C ASN A 156 -0.87 1.05 -11.15
N GLN A 157 -1.36 2.29 -11.21
CA GLN A 157 -1.57 3.03 -12.43
C GLN A 157 -0.65 4.27 -12.53
N PRO A 158 -0.28 4.68 -13.76
CA PRO A 158 0.42 5.96 -13.95
C PRO A 158 -0.45 7.14 -13.53
N PHE A 159 0.16 8.27 -13.18
CA PHE A 159 -0.57 9.50 -12.81
C PHE A 159 -1.62 9.92 -13.84
N LYS A 160 -1.43 9.62 -15.13
CA LYS A 160 -2.41 9.92 -16.19
C LYS A 160 -3.80 9.35 -15.90
N ALA A 161 -3.91 8.23 -15.17
CA ALA A 161 -5.20 7.65 -14.83
C ALA A 161 -6.03 8.52 -13.87
N ILE A 162 -5.38 9.45 -13.16
CA ILE A 162 -6.03 10.41 -12.28
C ILE A 162 -6.49 11.59 -13.14
N GLU A 163 -7.79 11.74 -13.37
CA GLU A 163 -8.28 12.64 -14.44
C GLU A 163 -7.99 14.13 -14.17
N SER A 164 -7.98 14.54 -12.90
CA SER A 164 -7.86 15.94 -12.48
C SER A 164 -6.48 16.28 -11.97
N VAL A 165 -5.92 17.40 -12.45
CA VAL A 165 -4.71 18.01 -11.91
C VAL A 165 -4.96 19.51 -11.80
N ASN A 166 -4.86 20.05 -10.58
CA ASN A 166 -5.12 21.45 -10.29
C ASN A 166 -3.82 22.26 -10.22
N GLU A 167 -2.87 21.77 -9.41
CA GLU A 167 -1.57 22.39 -9.22
C GLU A 167 -0.49 21.30 -9.18
N ILE A 168 0.70 21.60 -9.67
CA ILE A 168 1.84 20.69 -9.65
C ILE A 168 3.09 21.40 -9.13
N ARG A 169 3.94 20.65 -8.43
CA ARG A 169 5.29 21.07 -8.04
C ARG A 169 6.26 19.93 -8.34
N ALA A 170 7.49 20.30 -8.64
CA ALA A 170 8.53 19.33 -8.94
C ALA A 170 9.89 19.87 -8.52
N SER A 171 10.75 18.97 -8.07
CA SER A 171 12.14 19.25 -7.75
C SER A 171 13.04 18.17 -8.32
N PHE A 172 14.16 18.58 -8.90
CA PHE A 172 15.21 17.69 -9.38
C PHE A 172 16.55 18.15 -8.79
N ALA A 173 16.87 17.63 -7.60
CA ALA A 173 18.06 18.02 -6.86
C ALA A 173 18.74 16.81 -6.22
N ARG A 174 20.03 16.99 -5.88
CA ARG A 174 20.84 15.96 -5.19
C ARG A 174 20.30 15.63 -3.80
N THR A 175 19.68 16.60 -3.14
CA THR A 175 19.08 16.45 -1.81
C THR A 175 17.75 15.71 -1.82
N GLY A 176 17.09 15.61 -2.97
CA GLY A 176 15.83 14.93 -3.15
C GLY A 176 15.21 15.32 -4.49
N SER A 177 14.68 14.33 -5.20
CA SER A 177 13.92 14.54 -6.43
C SER A 177 12.49 14.04 -6.22
N TYR A 178 11.52 14.87 -6.58
CA TYR A 178 10.11 14.54 -6.42
C TYR A 178 9.25 15.25 -7.46
N TYR A 179 8.08 14.67 -7.69
CA TYR A 179 6.95 15.28 -8.36
C TYR A 179 5.72 15.12 -7.47
N ILE A 180 4.94 16.18 -7.31
CA ILE A 180 3.72 16.21 -6.51
C ILE A 180 2.63 16.96 -7.28
N GLU A 181 1.43 16.41 -7.30
CA GLU A 181 0.25 16.99 -7.93
C GLU A 181 -0.95 17.02 -6.98
N GLU A 182 -1.72 18.10 -7.07
CA GLU A 182 -3.02 18.21 -6.44
C GLU A 182 -4.09 17.69 -7.40
N ASN A 183 -4.90 16.76 -6.94
CA ASN A 183 -5.97 16.17 -7.72
C ASN A 183 -7.33 16.53 -7.10
N ASN A 184 -8.20 17.12 -7.92
CA ASN A 184 -9.58 17.42 -7.52
C ASN A 184 -10.42 16.15 -7.61
N GLY A 185 -11.04 15.73 -6.51
CA GLY A 185 -11.88 14.53 -6.49
C GLY A 185 -11.63 13.71 -5.24
N GLY A 186 -11.82 12.39 -5.36
CA GLY A 186 -11.91 11.51 -4.20
C GLY A 186 -13.24 11.65 -3.47
N GLU A 187 -13.46 10.80 -2.48
CA GLU A 187 -14.73 10.73 -1.75
C GLU A 187 -15.04 12.05 -1.02
N PHE A 188 -14.01 12.74 -0.54
CA PHE A 188 -14.11 13.94 0.28
C PHE A 188 -13.60 15.21 -0.42
N GLY A 189 -13.59 15.24 -1.76
CA GLY A 189 -13.05 16.35 -2.57
C GLY A 189 -13.62 17.75 -2.30
N TYR A 190 -14.74 17.87 -1.59
CA TYR A 190 -15.29 19.16 -1.13
C TYR A 190 -14.65 19.69 0.15
N LEU A 191 -13.96 18.85 0.92
CA LEU A 191 -13.36 19.20 2.21
C LEU A 191 -11.86 19.44 2.10
N TYR A 192 -11.20 18.67 1.24
CA TYR A 192 -9.77 18.68 1.00
C TYR A 192 -9.47 18.04 -0.35
N SER A 193 -8.29 18.34 -0.90
CA SER A 193 -7.80 17.76 -2.15
C SER A 193 -7.01 16.48 -1.90
N SER A 194 -7.04 15.57 -2.87
CA SER A 194 -6.13 14.43 -2.94
C SER A 194 -4.76 14.90 -3.41
N ILE A 195 -3.71 14.33 -2.81
CA ILE A 195 -2.31 14.63 -3.14
C ILE A 195 -1.66 13.36 -3.66
N SER A 196 -1.16 13.42 -4.88
CA SER A 196 -0.39 12.33 -5.48
C SER A 196 1.04 12.73 -5.64
N GLY A 197 1.98 11.81 -5.46
CA GLY A 197 3.33 12.09 -5.88
C GLY A 197 4.26 10.92 -5.93
N VAL A 198 5.46 11.22 -6.42
CA VAL A 198 6.55 10.28 -6.55
C VAL A 198 7.82 10.93 -6.01
N SER A 199 8.56 10.20 -5.19
CA SER A 199 9.85 10.65 -4.66
C SER A 199 10.92 9.58 -4.72
N ASP A 200 12.14 10.01 -5.01
CA ASP A 200 13.33 9.18 -5.19
C ASP A 200 13.89 8.64 -3.86
N PHE A 201 13.48 9.20 -2.71
CA PHE A 201 13.95 8.73 -1.40
C PHE A 201 13.25 7.46 -0.91
N ILE A 202 12.00 7.23 -1.35
CA ILE A 202 11.23 6.02 -0.98
C ILE A 202 11.75 4.84 -1.80
N SER A 203 11.82 5.04 -3.11
CA SER A 203 12.31 4.06 -4.06
C SER A 203 13.04 4.79 -5.19
N PRO A 204 14.20 4.29 -5.64
CA PRO A 204 14.94 4.89 -6.74
C PRO A 204 14.07 5.01 -8.00
N MET A 205 13.97 6.22 -8.54
CA MET A 205 13.31 6.46 -9.82
C MET A 205 14.11 5.83 -10.95
N ALA A 206 13.43 5.11 -11.84
CA ALA A 206 14.01 4.63 -13.09
C ALA A 206 14.58 5.80 -13.92
N GLU A 207 15.67 5.57 -14.64
CA GLU A 207 16.39 6.59 -15.42
C GLU A 207 15.45 7.37 -16.38
N GLY A 208 14.52 6.67 -17.04
CA GLY A 208 13.52 7.30 -17.91
C GLY A 208 12.59 8.27 -17.16
N THR A 209 12.16 7.93 -15.94
CA THR A 209 11.36 8.82 -15.08
C THR A 209 12.17 10.02 -14.61
N ARG A 210 13.46 9.82 -14.26
CA ARG A 210 14.35 10.91 -13.84
C ARG A 210 14.54 11.95 -14.94
N ASN A 211 14.71 11.51 -16.20
CA ASN A 211 14.85 12.41 -17.34
C ASN A 211 13.57 13.22 -17.57
N LEU A 212 12.41 12.56 -17.53
CA LEU A 212 11.10 13.24 -17.64
C LEU A 212 10.87 14.23 -16.50
N LEU A 213 11.32 13.90 -15.27
CA LEU A 213 11.24 14.81 -14.14
C LEU A 213 12.13 16.05 -14.32
N SER A 214 13.35 15.86 -14.82
CA SER A 214 14.23 16.98 -15.17
C SER A 214 13.58 17.90 -16.21
N GLU A 215 12.97 17.33 -17.25
CA GLU A 215 12.25 18.10 -18.27
C GLU A 215 11.08 18.90 -17.68
N VAL A 216 10.33 18.33 -16.73
CA VAL A 216 9.26 19.05 -16.01
C VAL A 216 9.82 20.22 -15.21
N VAL A 217 10.91 20.02 -14.48
CA VAL A 217 11.55 21.09 -13.68
C VAL A 217 12.10 22.21 -14.56
N ASP A 218 12.75 21.86 -15.67
CA ASP A 218 13.25 22.83 -16.65
C ASP A 218 12.08 23.64 -17.25
N SER A 219 11.00 22.96 -17.65
CA SER A 219 9.78 23.58 -18.17
C SER A 219 9.15 24.56 -17.17
N LEU A 220 9.05 24.17 -15.90
CA LEU A 220 8.52 25.02 -14.82
C LEU A 220 9.39 26.24 -14.56
N THR A 221 10.71 26.10 -14.71
CA THR A 221 11.67 27.19 -14.48
C THR A 221 11.67 28.19 -15.63
N MET A 222 11.51 27.70 -16.86
CA MET A 222 11.50 28.51 -18.07
C MET A 222 10.11 29.03 -18.46
N ASP A 223 9.05 28.51 -17.83
CA ASP A 223 7.63 28.75 -18.18
C ASP A 223 7.32 28.36 -19.65
N GLU A 224 7.93 27.28 -20.11
CA GLU A 224 7.83 26.78 -21.50
C GLU A 224 7.34 25.33 -21.51
N ASP A 225 6.38 25.01 -22.39
CA ASP A 225 5.91 23.65 -22.67
C ASP A 225 5.51 22.78 -21.44
N VAL A 226 5.19 23.40 -20.29
CA VAL A 226 4.88 22.73 -19.01
C VAL A 226 3.82 21.64 -19.17
N VAL A 227 2.76 21.91 -19.93
CA VAL A 227 1.66 20.93 -20.13
C VAL A 227 2.18 19.65 -20.78
N LYS A 228 3.07 19.77 -21.76
CA LYS A 228 3.58 18.63 -22.54
C LYS A 228 4.58 17.81 -21.73
N SER A 229 5.48 18.46 -21.00
CA SER A 229 6.45 17.77 -20.14
C SER A 229 5.73 17.06 -18.99
N VAL A 230 4.77 17.71 -18.34
CA VAL A 230 3.94 17.10 -17.29
C VAL A 230 3.15 15.90 -17.82
N GLN A 231 2.48 16.02 -18.97
CA GLN A 231 1.76 14.88 -19.57
C GLN A 231 2.69 13.71 -19.89
N SER A 232 3.91 13.98 -20.35
CA SER A 232 4.90 12.95 -20.68
C SER A 232 5.38 12.19 -19.45
N LEU A 233 5.61 12.89 -18.34
CA LEU A 233 5.87 12.27 -17.02
C LEU A 233 4.68 11.43 -16.56
N ARG A 234 3.49 12.03 -16.53
CA ARG A 234 2.27 11.39 -16.01
C ARG A 234 1.87 10.11 -16.76
N LEU A 235 2.24 10.01 -18.04
CA LEU A 235 2.03 8.82 -18.87
C LEU A 235 2.82 7.59 -18.43
N LYS A 236 3.99 7.78 -17.82
CA LYS A 236 4.96 6.69 -17.58
C LYS A 236 5.26 6.46 -16.12
N THR A 237 4.92 7.40 -15.26
CA THR A 237 5.29 7.36 -13.84
C THR A 237 4.09 7.01 -12.98
N LYS A 238 4.29 6.04 -12.09
CA LYS A 238 3.34 5.66 -11.04
C LYS A 238 3.65 6.47 -9.78
N PRO A 239 2.64 6.85 -8.97
CA PRO A 239 2.87 7.43 -7.67
C PRO A 239 3.51 6.40 -6.73
N ASN A 240 4.28 6.89 -5.75
CA ASN A 240 4.81 6.08 -4.65
C ASN A 240 4.53 6.70 -3.28
N PHE A 241 3.76 7.78 -3.23
CA PHE A 241 3.17 8.32 -2.01
C PHE A 241 1.83 8.98 -2.33
N TYR A 242 1.02 9.16 -1.30
CA TYR A 242 -0.27 9.83 -1.40
C TYR A 242 -0.50 10.69 -0.16
N GLY A 243 -1.52 11.54 -0.22
CA GLY A 243 -1.90 12.36 0.91
C GLY A 243 -3.20 13.09 0.68
N TYR A 244 -3.51 13.95 1.64
CA TYR A 244 -4.67 14.83 1.57
C TYR A 244 -4.31 16.19 2.14
N SER A 245 -4.95 17.22 1.63
CA SER A 245 -4.61 18.58 2.01
C SER A 245 -5.78 19.54 1.89
N SER A 246 -5.96 20.35 2.93
CA SER A 246 -6.76 21.57 2.86
C SER A 246 -5.93 22.80 2.44
N LEU A 247 -4.63 22.59 2.20
CA LEU A 247 -3.69 23.55 1.65
C LEU A 247 -3.37 23.19 0.19
N GLY A 248 -2.88 24.14 -0.62
CA GLY A 248 -2.31 23.82 -1.93
C GLY A 248 -0.97 23.08 -1.83
N VAL A 249 -0.51 22.50 -2.94
CA VAL A 249 0.74 21.68 -2.98
C VAL A 249 1.99 22.44 -2.57
N GLY A 250 2.03 23.76 -2.72
CA GLY A 250 3.18 24.56 -2.26
C GLY A 250 3.47 24.42 -0.77
N ALA A 251 2.46 24.23 0.08
CA ALA A 251 2.68 24.00 1.51
C ALA A 251 3.23 22.59 1.81
N LEU A 252 2.92 21.62 0.95
CA LEU A 252 3.33 20.23 1.10
C LEU A 252 4.78 19.98 0.66
N GLU A 253 5.38 20.84 -0.18
CA GLU A 253 6.77 20.69 -0.62
C GLU A 253 7.74 20.63 0.58
N GLU A 254 7.53 21.47 1.59
CA GLU A 254 8.34 21.45 2.82
C GLU A 254 8.08 20.21 3.68
N ALA A 255 6.94 19.52 3.50
CA ALA A 255 6.57 18.31 4.22
C ALA A 255 7.12 17.02 3.56
N ILE A 256 7.58 17.10 2.30
CA ILE A 256 8.30 16.01 1.63
C ILE A 256 9.68 15.85 2.26
N LEU A 257 10.07 14.62 2.57
CA LEU A 257 11.39 14.31 3.12
C LEU A 257 12.48 14.49 2.07
N SER A 258 13.59 15.10 2.45
CA SER A 258 14.84 14.99 1.72
C SER A 258 15.51 13.63 1.97
N ASN A 259 16.43 13.24 1.09
CA ASN A 259 17.26 12.05 1.26
C ASN A 259 18.01 12.06 2.61
N THR A 260 18.39 13.24 3.10
CA THR A 260 19.10 13.38 4.37
C THR A 260 18.16 13.21 5.57
N GLU A 261 16.96 13.80 5.52
CA GLU A 261 15.96 13.64 6.58
C GLU A 261 15.48 12.19 6.65
N TYR A 262 15.20 11.55 5.51
CA TYR A 262 14.81 10.14 5.45
C TYR A 262 15.87 9.23 6.09
N ARG A 263 17.16 9.43 5.74
CA ARG A 263 18.27 8.69 6.36
C ARG A 263 18.43 8.97 7.84
N LEU A 264 18.14 10.18 8.30
CA LEU A 264 18.20 10.54 9.72
C LEU A 264 17.14 9.78 10.51
N ILE A 265 15.91 9.75 10.01
CA ILE A 265 14.77 9.04 10.62
C ILE A 265 14.99 7.53 10.64
N ASN A 266 15.71 7.00 9.65
CA ASN A 266 16.04 5.57 9.52
C ASN A 266 17.42 5.18 10.04
N LYS A 267 18.10 6.07 10.77
CA LYS A 267 19.40 5.76 11.35
C LYS A 267 19.24 4.88 12.59
N SER A 268 19.33 3.57 12.38
CA SER A 268 19.49 2.54 13.42
C SER A 268 20.96 2.31 13.75
#